data_AF-A0A381V2E3-F1
#
_entry.id   AF-A0A381V2E3-F1
#
_cell.length_a   1.000
_cell.length_b   1.000
_cell.length_c   1.000
_cell.angle_alpha   90.00
_cell.angle_beta   90.00
_cell.angle_gamma   90.00
#
_symmetry.space_group_name_H-M   'P 1'
#
loop_
_entity.id
_entity.type
_entity.pdbx_description
1 polymer ?
#
loop_
_entity_poly.entity_id
_entity_poly.type
_entity_poly.pdbx_seq_one_letter_code
_entity_poly.pdbx_strand_id
1 'polypeptide(L)'
;GAGAGATIGKFRGSERAMKAGIGTASIKLQSGLTVAALVAVNAVGDIINPATGRVIAGVRTENGLELADARVLLRTGEVTDASTGENTTIGIVATNAILTKTQATKMAQMAHDGYARAIVPVHTPFDGDTIFAMATGNHDSTVSLTTIGALAADVMAKAIVRAATQATGIAGYPAARDLDSTH
;
A
#
# COMPACT_ATOMS: atom_id res chain seq x y z
N GLY A 1 5.13 -15.98 -4.79
CA GLY A 1 5.94 -14.75 -4.61
C GLY A 1 5.60 -14.08 -3.29
N ALA A 2 6.23 -12.93 -2.98
CA ALA A 2 6.09 -12.26 -1.67
C ALA A 2 4.65 -11.94 -1.24
N GLY A 3 3.73 -11.72 -2.19
CA GLY A 3 2.31 -11.42 -1.90
C GLY A 3 1.43 -12.64 -1.61
N ALA A 4 1.95 -13.87 -1.68
CA ALA A 4 1.12 -15.09 -1.57
C ALA A 4 0.37 -15.18 -0.23
N GLY A 5 1.08 -14.93 0.88
CA GLY A 5 0.49 -14.92 2.23
C GLY A 5 0.10 -13.54 2.76
N ALA A 6 0.19 -12.50 1.94
CA ALA A 6 0.03 -11.12 2.40
C ALA A 6 -1.44 -10.78 2.73
N THR A 7 -1.67 -10.19 3.91
CA THR A 7 -2.98 -9.84 4.46
C THR A 7 -2.99 -8.44 5.07
N ILE A 8 -4.19 -7.86 5.25
CA ILE A 8 -4.43 -6.48 5.70
C ILE A 8 -5.56 -6.40 6.71
N GLY A 9 -5.61 -5.33 7.51
CA GLY A 9 -6.73 -5.04 8.42
C GLY A 9 -6.81 -5.97 9.64
N LYS A 10 -5.79 -5.93 10.49
CA LYS A 10 -5.56 -6.92 11.56
C LYS A 10 -5.87 -6.40 12.97
N PHE A 11 -6.43 -5.19 13.09
CA PHE A 11 -6.77 -4.55 14.37
C PHE A 11 -7.91 -5.24 15.15
N ARG A 12 -8.51 -6.30 14.60
CA ARG A 12 -9.51 -7.16 15.27
C ARG A 12 -9.14 -8.64 15.15
N GLY A 13 -7.84 -8.95 15.10
CA GLY A 13 -7.34 -10.31 14.90
C GLY A 13 -7.21 -10.72 13.43
N SER A 14 -6.42 -11.76 13.18
CA SER A 14 -6.14 -12.26 11.82
C SER A 14 -7.37 -12.90 11.18
N GLU A 15 -8.31 -13.41 11.97
CA GLU A 15 -9.60 -13.93 11.52
C GLU A 15 -10.52 -12.88 10.88
N ARG A 16 -10.25 -11.59 11.14
CA ARG A 16 -10.95 -10.44 10.53
C ARG A 16 -10.18 -9.80 9.39
N ALA A 17 -8.95 -10.23 9.17
CA ALA A 17 -8.12 -9.71 8.09
C ALA A 17 -8.68 -10.10 6.71
N MET A 18 -8.20 -9.39 5.71
CA MET A 18 -8.49 -9.63 4.31
C MET A 18 -7.23 -9.95 3.52
N LYS A 19 -7.41 -10.63 2.40
CA LYS A 19 -6.33 -10.93 1.48
C LYS A 19 -5.91 -9.66 0.74
N ALA A 20 -4.59 -9.45 0.68
CA ALA A 20 -3.95 -8.48 -0.19
C ALA A 20 -2.97 -9.19 -1.13
N GLY A 21 -1.85 -8.58 -1.51
CA GLY A 21 -0.90 -9.24 -2.38
C GLY A 21 0.10 -8.30 -3.01
N ILE A 22 0.38 -8.56 -4.29
CA ILE A 22 1.27 -7.73 -5.09
C ILE A 22 0.45 -6.70 -5.87
N GLY A 23 0.88 -5.44 -5.80
CA GLY A 23 0.35 -4.35 -6.61
C GLY A 23 1.43 -3.67 -7.41
N THR A 24 1.06 -3.14 -8.57
CA THR A 24 1.94 -2.31 -9.39
C THR A 24 1.15 -1.20 -10.08
N ALA A 25 1.78 -0.05 -10.29
CA ALA A 25 1.22 1.06 -11.04
C ALA A 25 2.35 1.86 -11.68
N SER A 26 2.03 2.63 -12.71
CA SER A 26 2.96 3.58 -13.31
C SER A 26 2.23 4.84 -13.78
N ILE A 27 2.98 5.94 -13.84
CA ILE A 27 2.58 7.19 -14.49
C ILE A 27 3.67 7.53 -15.49
N LYS A 28 3.27 7.75 -16.75
CA LYS A 28 4.13 8.23 -17.83
C LYS A 28 3.68 9.63 -18.24
N LEU A 29 4.57 10.59 -18.18
CA LEU A 29 4.33 11.95 -18.65
C LEU A 29 4.55 12.05 -20.17
N GLN A 30 4.01 13.10 -20.78
CA GLN A 30 4.26 13.41 -22.19
C GLN A 30 5.74 13.64 -22.51
N SER A 31 6.53 14.10 -21.53
CA SER A 31 7.98 14.23 -21.66
C SER A 31 8.72 12.90 -21.82
N GLY A 32 8.06 11.76 -21.58
CA GLY A 32 8.68 10.43 -21.55
C GLY A 32 9.20 10.01 -20.18
N LEU A 33 9.19 10.90 -19.17
CA LEU A 33 9.43 10.53 -17.78
C LEU A 33 8.42 9.47 -17.35
N THR A 34 8.89 8.38 -16.75
CA THR A 34 8.06 7.32 -16.19
C THR A 34 8.46 7.08 -14.75
N VAL A 35 7.49 7.09 -13.84
CA VAL A 35 7.65 6.64 -12.44
C VAL A 35 6.71 5.46 -12.23
N ALA A 36 7.20 4.40 -11.61
CA ALA A 36 6.46 3.17 -11.37
C ALA A 36 6.71 2.64 -9.96
N ALA A 37 5.75 1.89 -9.44
CA ALA A 37 5.85 1.21 -8.16
C ALA A 37 5.47 -0.27 -8.30
N LEU A 38 6.11 -1.11 -7.48
CA LEU A 38 5.75 -2.49 -7.20
C LEU A 38 5.75 -2.68 -5.69
N VAL A 39 4.73 -3.29 -5.11
CA VAL A 39 4.61 -3.41 -3.65
C VAL A 39 3.95 -4.74 -3.26
N ALA A 40 4.47 -5.37 -2.22
CA ALA A 40 3.80 -6.45 -1.51
C ALA A 40 3.18 -5.86 -0.24
N VAL A 41 1.86 -5.97 -0.12
CA VAL A 41 1.09 -5.30 0.94
C VAL A 41 0.66 -6.31 1.99
N ASN A 42 1.37 -6.34 3.11
CA ASN A 42 1.04 -7.12 4.31
C ASN A 42 0.95 -6.19 5.53
N ALA A 43 0.05 -5.20 5.46
CA ALA A 43 -0.06 -4.14 6.46
C ALA A 43 -0.92 -4.59 7.66
N VAL A 44 -0.66 -4.00 8.83
CA VAL A 44 -1.62 -4.13 9.95
C VAL A 44 -2.89 -3.32 9.70
N GLY A 45 -2.78 -2.17 9.03
CA GLY A 45 -3.86 -1.24 8.76
C GLY A 45 -4.77 -1.61 7.60
N ASP A 46 -5.78 -0.76 7.43
CA ASP A 46 -6.76 -0.83 6.36
C ASP A 46 -6.24 -0.13 5.10
N ILE A 47 -6.73 -0.56 3.95
CA ILE A 47 -6.48 0.09 2.68
C ILE A 47 -7.57 1.10 2.39
N ILE A 48 -7.15 2.34 2.17
CA ILE A 48 -8.00 3.50 1.94
C ILE A 48 -7.91 3.92 0.47
N ASN A 49 -9.04 4.27 -0.13
CA ASN A 49 -9.05 4.96 -1.42
C ASN A 49 -8.62 6.42 -1.20
N PRO A 50 -7.45 6.86 -1.72
CA PRO A 50 -6.93 8.20 -1.44
C PRO A 50 -7.81 9.34 -1.98
N ALA A 51 -8.64 9.08 -2.99
CA ALA A 51 -9.50 10.10 -3.60
C ALA A 51 -10.80 10.31 -2.81
N THR A 52 -11.25 9.32 -2.04
CA THR A 52 -12.57 9.36 -1.36
C THR A 52 -12.48 9.22 0.15
N GLY A 53 -11.35 8.76 0.69
CA GLY A 53 -11.17 8.48 2.11
C GLY A 53 -11.91 7.23 2.63
N ARG A 54 -12.59 6.48 1.74
CA ARG A 54 -13.30 5.26 2.09
C ARG A 54 -12.35 4.09 2.29
N VAL A 55 -12.66 3.23 3.26
CA VAL A 55 -12.05 1.90 3.40
C VAL A 55 -12.49 1.06 2.21
N ILE A 56 -11.54 0.45 1.51
CA ILE A 56 -11.81 -0.42 0.34
C ILE A 56 -11.44 -1.88 0.57
N ALA A 57 -10.56 -2.14 1.53
CA ALA A 57 -10.22 -3.47 2.00
C ALA A 57 -9.53 -3.32 3.36
N GLY A 58 -9.74 -4.24 4.29
CA GLY A 58 -9.17 -4.08 5.63
C GLY A 58 -9.91 -4.93 6.65
N VAL A 59 -9.99 -4.40 7.86
CA VAL A 59 -10.60 -5.09 8.99
C VAL A 59 -12.09 -5.28 8.74
N ARG A 60 -12.56 -6.51 8.90
CA ARG A 60 -13.98 -6.84 8.71
C ARG A 60 -14.77 -6.71 10.01
N THR A 61 -16.07 -6.44 9.88
CA THR A 61 -17.04 -6.45 10.98
C THR A 61 -17.21 -7.84 11.59
N GLU A 62 -17.95 -7.94 12.70
CA GLU A 62 -18.15 -9.19 13.44
C GLU A 62 -18.92 -10.26 12.65
N ASN A 63 -19.82 -9.87 11.74
CA ASN A 63 -20.47 -10.81 10.83
C ASN A 63 -19.55 -11.22 9.65
N GLY A 64 -18.44 -10.50 9.44
CA GLY A 64 -17.44 -10.77 8.41
C GLY A 64 -17.87 -10.39 6.99
N LEU A 65 -19.04 -9.76 6.82
CA LEU A 65 -19.64 -9.42 5.52
C LEU A 65 -19.32 -7.99 5.08
N GLU A 66 -18.90 -7.13 6.01
CA GLU A 66 -18.66 -5.71 5.76
C GLU A 66 -17.29 -5.29 6.27
N LEU A 67 -16.84 -4.11 5.84
CA LEU A 67 -15.64 -3.47 6.33
C LEU A 67 -15.98 -2.62 7.56
N ALA A 68 -15.21 -2.80 8.63
CA ALA A 68 -15.11 -1.80 9.68
C ALA A 68 -14.04 -0.76 9.28
N ASP A 69 -13.81 0.23 10.14
CA ASP A 69 -12.81 1.28 9.93
C ASP A 69 -11.83 1.29 11.10
N ALA A 70 -10.59 0.88 10.86
CA ALA A 70 -9.53 0.86 11.87
C ALA A 70 -9.35 2.23 12.54
N ARG A 71 -9.62 3.34 11.84
CA ARG A 71 -9.53 4.69 12.42
C ARG A 71 -10.60 4.91 13.48
N VAL A 72 -11.79 4.35 13.30
CA VAL A 72 -12.87 4.41 14.29
C VAL A 72 -12.52 3.51 15.47
N LEU A 73 -12.16 2.25 15.20
CA LEU A 73 -11.81 1.26 16.22
C LEU A 73 -10.68 1.75 17.14
N LEU A 74 -9.63 2.37 16.57
CA LEU A 74 -8.53 2.94 17.34
C LEU A 74 -8.98 4.09 18.24
N ARG A 75 -9.94 4.91 17.80
CA ARG A 75 -10.47 6.03 18.58
C ARG A 75 -11.45 5.59 19.66
N THR A 76 -12.12 4.46 19.47
CA THR A 76 -13.04 3.87 20.45
C THR A 76 -12.35 2.89 21.41
N GLY A 77 -11.10 2.52 21.14
CA GLY A 77 -10.34 1.54 21.93
C GLY A 77 -10.77 0.09 21.67
N GLU A 78 -11.48 -0.17 20.58
CA GLU A 78 -12.06 -1.46 20.23
C GLU A 78 -11.12 -2.31 19.36
N VAL A 79 -9.82 -2.23 19.61
CA VAL A 79 -8.76 -2.95 18.88
C VAL A 79 -8.16 -4.06 19.73
N THR A 80 -7.65 -5.09 19.06
CA THR A 80 -6.75 -6.08 19.63
C THR A 80 -5.33 -5.78 19.17
N ASP A 81 -4.35 -5.92 20.07
CA ASP A 81 -2.94 -5.77 19.70
C ASP A 81 -2.58 -6.79 18.61
N ALA A 82 -1.98 -6.29 17.52
CA ALA A 82 -1.43 -7.13 16.49
C ALA A 82 -0.07 -7.68 16.94
N SER A 83 0.27 -8.90 16.51
CA SER A 83 1.61 -9.46 16.76
C SER A 83 2.70 -8.58 16.13
N THR A 84 3.71 -8.22 16.93
CA THR A 84 4.87 -7.45 16.47
C THR A 84 5.67 -8.21 15.41
N GLY A 85 6.01 -7.54 14.31
CA GLY A 85 6.90 -8.07 13.27
C GLY A 85 6.24 -9.02 12.27
N GLU A 86 4.92 -9.25 12.35
CA GLU A 86 4.18 -10.08 11.39
C GLU A 86 3.60 -9.27 10.22
N ASN A 87 3.80 -7.95 10.22
CA ASN A 87 3.30 -7.03 9.19
C ASN A 87 4.49 -6.38 8.48
N THR A 88 4.46 -6.34 7.16
CA THR A 88 5.56 -5.78 6.35
C THR A 88 5.01 -5.34 5.00
N THR A 89 4.98 -4.02 4.76
CA THR A 89 4.75 -3.52 3.40
C THR A 89 6.10 -3.21 2.76
N ILE A 90 6.50 -4.04 1.79
CA ILE A 90 7.77 -3.91 1.09
C ILE A 90 7.56 -3.49 -0.36
N GLY A 91 8.19 -2.39 -0.75
CA GLY A 91 7.97 -1.73 -2.03
C GLY A 91 9.25 -1.42 -2.79
N ILE A 92 9.09 -1.25 -4.10
CA ILE A 92 10.08 -0.71 -5.02
C ILE A 92 9.42 0.49 -5.70
N VAL A 93 10.12 1.62 -5.75
CA VAL A 93 9.79 2.75 -6.63
C VAL A 93 10.90 2.94 -7.66
N ALA A 94 10.52 3.01 -8.93
CA ALA A 94 11.44 3.05 -10.05
C ALA A 94 11.15 4.25 -10.95
N THR A 95 12.20 4.85 -11.52
CA THR A 95 12.09 5.90 -12.53
C THR A 95 13.09 5.70 -13.66
N ASN A 96 12.82 6.28 -14.83
CA ASN A 96 13.81 6.38 -15.91
C ASN A 96 14.68 7.65 -15.83
N ALA A 97 14.39 8.59 -14.92
CA ALA A 97 15.24 9.75 -14.67
C ALA A 97 16.65 9.36 -14.22
N ILE A 98 17.63 10.23 -14.50
CA ILE A 98 18.97 10.18 -13.93
C ILE A 98 18.89 10.74 -12.50
N LEU A 99 19.20 9.92 -11.50
CA LEU A 99 19.22 10.32 -10.09
C LEU A 99 20.56 9.98 -9.44
N THR A 100 21.07 10.88 -8.61
CA THR A 100 22.15 10.54 -7.67
C THR A 100 21.62 9.63 -6.55
N LYS A 101 22.53 9.01 -5.78
CA LYS A 101 22.14 8.19 -4.61
C LYS A 101 21.27 8.96 -3.61
N THR A 102 21.62 10.22 -3.31
CA THR A 102 20.86 11.06 -2.37
C THR A 102 19.48 11.42 -2.90
N GLN A 103 19.36 11.70 -4.21
CA GLN A 103 18.06 11.93 -4.85
C GLN A 103 17.20 10.66 -4.88
N ALA A 104 17.79 9.49 -5.13
CA ALA A 104 17.08 8.22 -5.07
C ALA A 104 16.59 7.90 -3.65
N THR A 105 17.42 8.13 -2.62
CA THR A 105 16.99 8.02 -1.21
C THR A 105 15.83 8.96 -0.91
N LYS A 106 15.89 10.21 -1.40
CA LYS A 106 14.79 11.17 -1.19
C LYS A 106 13.51 10.75 -1.92
N MET A 107 13.61 10.20 -3.13
CA MET A 107 12.46 9.62 -3.84
C MET A 107 11.84 8.46 -3.04
N ALA A 108 12.65 7.55 -2.48
CA ALA A 108 12.14 6.48 -1.61
C ALA A 108 11.41 7.05 -0.40
N GLN A 109 11.98 8.03 0.29
CA GLN A 109 11.33 8.71 1.43
C GLN A 109 9.98 9.32 1.03
N MET A 110 9.91 10.02 -0.11
CA MET A 110 8.64 10.61 -0.58
C MET A 110 7.63 9.55 -1.00
N ALA A 111 8.06 8.38 -1.47
CA ALA A 111 7.16 7.27 -1.79
C ALA A 111 6.45 6.70 -0.54
N HIS A 112 7.02 6.86 0.66
CA HIS A 112 6.34 6.51 1.92
C HIS A 112 5.08 7.37 2.15
N ASP A 113 4.99 8.58 1.58
CA ASP A 113 3.74 9.35 1.62
C ASP A 113 2.61 8.60 0.89
N GLY A 114 2.95 7.77 -0.10
CA GLY A 114 2.00 6.88 -0.77
C GLY A 114 1.50 5.76 0.13
N TYR A 115 2.33 5.26 1.05
CA TYR A 115 1.89 4.33 2.11
C TYR A 115 0.86 5.04 3.00
N ALA A 116 1.18 6.22 3.54
CA ALA A 116 0.29 6.96 4.43
C ALA A 116 -1.03 7.40 3.78
N ARG A 117 -1.06 7.63 2.47
CA ARG A 117 -2.29 7.95 1.72
C ARG A 117 -3.22 6.75 1.53
N ALA A 118 -2.66 5.54 1.47
CA ALA A 118 -3.40 4.34 1.08
C ALA A 118 -3.51 3.29 2.19
N ILE A 119 -2.76 3.41 3.29
CA ILE A 119 -2.75 2.48 4.42
C ILE A 119 -3.00 3.27 5.70
N VAL A 120 -4.00 2.87 6.49
CA VAL A 120 -4.30 3.54 7.77
C VAL A 120 -4.67 2.54 8.87
N PRO A 121 -3.99 2.58 10.03
CA PRO A 121 -2.69 3.24 10.26
C PRO A 121 -1.56 2.53 9.51
N VAL A 122 -0.44 3.23 9.35
CA VAL A 122 0.81 2.71 8.75
C VAL A 122 2.01 3.14 9.60
N HIS A 123 3.17 2.52 9.39
CA HIS A 123 4.40 2.78 10.18
C HIS A 123 4.20 2.53 11.67
N THR A 124 3.34 1.59 12.01
CA THR A 124 3.15 1.18 13.39
C THR A 124 4.38 0.39 13.86
N PRO A 125 4.61 0.25 15.18
CA PRO A 125 5.64 -0.65 15.70
C PRO A 125 5.49 -2.11 15.24
N PHE A 126 4.32 -2.48 14.70
CA PHE A 126 4.04 -3.81 14.19
C PHE A 126 4.43 -3.99 12.72
N ASP A 127 4.76 -2.91 12.00
CA ASP A 127 5.07 -2.89 10.56
C ASP A 127 6.58 -2.82 10.28
N GLY A 128 7.05 -3.66 9.36
CA GLY A 128 8.38 -3.61 8.76
C GLY A 128 8.42 -2.81 7.45
N ASP A 129 7.83 -1.62 7.41
CA ASP A 129 7.66 -0.88 6.15
C ASP A 129 8.99 -0.46 5.52
N THR A 130 9.21 -0.83 4.26
CA THR A 130 10.46 -0.52 3.53
C THR A 130 10.20 -0.25 2.05
N ILE A 131 10.81 0.81 1.51
CA ILE A 131 10.80 1.11 0.07
C ILE A 131 12.23 1.19 -0.47
N PHE A 132 12.50 0.45 -1.55
CA PHE A 132 13.72 0.55 -2.34
C PHE A 132 13.51 1.48 -3.55
N ALA A 133 14.48 2.35 -3.82
CA ALA A 133 14.45 3.22 -5.01
C ALA A 133 15.38 2.70 -6.11
N MET A 134 14.93 2.80 -7.37
CA MET A 134 15.70 2.47 -8.56
C MET A 134 15.58 3.57 -9.61
N ALA A 135 16.68 3.88 -10.29
CA ALA A 135 16.72 4.85 -11.39
C ALA A 135 17.52 4.24 -12.55
N THR A 136 16.93 4.11 -13.73
CA THR A 136 17.62 3.50 -14.88
C THR A 136 18.52 4.49 -15.62
N GLY A 137 18.31 5.79 -15.45
CA GLY A 137 19.17 6.82 -16.03
C GLY A 137 19.04 7.02 -17.54
N ASN A 138 17.95 6.56 -18.14
CA ASN A 138 17.73 6.58 -19.60
C ASN A 138 16.87 7.78 -20.08
N HIS A 139 16.68 8.79 -19.24
CA HIS A 139 15.89 9.97 -19.57
C HIS A 139 16.77 11.22 -19.45
N ASP A 140 17.09 11.80 -20.60
CA ASP A 140 18.14 12.82 -20.76
C ASP A 140 17.71 14.23 -20.33
N SER A 141 16.47 14.41 -19.85
CA SER A 141 16.02 15.72 -19.37
C SER A 141 16.22 15.88 -17.87
N THR A 142 16.61 17.08 -17.45
CA THR A 142 16.68 17.42 -16.03
C THR A 142 15.26 17.53 -15.50
N VAL A 143 14.86 16.59 -14.65
CA VAL A 143 13.54 16.58 -14.02
C VAL A 143 13.67 16.97 -12.56
N SER A 144 12.77 17.84 -12.10
CA SER A 144 12.70 18.22 -10.69
C SER A 144 12.45 17.01 -9.79
N LEU A 145 13.24 16.87 -8.74
CA LEU A 145 13.04 15.84 -7.70
C LEU A 145 11.66 15.96 -7.04
N THR A 146 11.11 17.17 -6.94
CA THR A 146 9.74 17.41 -6.46
C THR A 146 8.72 16.69 -7.33
N THR A 147 8.85 16.79 -8.66
CA THR A 147 7.95 16.11 -9.60
C THR A 147 8.08 14.59 -9.46
N ILE A 148 9.30 14.07 -9.44
CA ILE A 148 9.54 12.63 -9.33
C ILE A 148 8.99 12.10 -8.00
N GLY A 149 9.25 12.78 -6.89
CA GLY A 149 8.80 12.36 -5.57
C GLY A 149 7.27 12.45 -5.40
N ALA A 150 6.62 13.48 -5.95
CA ALA A 150 5.17 13.58 -5.93
C ALA A 150 4.51 12.44 -6.71
N LEU A 151 5.03 12.16 -7.92
CA LEU A 151 4.58 11.03 -8.73
C LEU A 151 4.87 9.69 -8.03
N ALA A 152 6.01 9.55 -7.36
CA ALA A 152 6.38 8.38 -6.59
C ALA A 152 5.35 8.06 -5.49
N ALA A 153 4.93 9.06 -4.72
CA ALA A 153 3.88 8.90 -3.72
C ALA A 153 2.53 8.48 -4.36
N ASP A 154 2.16 9.11 -5.47
CA ASP A 154 0.91 8.78 -6.17
C ASP A 154 0.90 7.38 -6.76
N VAL A 155 1.98 6.95 -7.42
CA VAL A 155 2.05 5.59 -7.99
C VAL A 155 2.14 4.54 -6.90
N MET A 156 2.78 4.83 -5.77
CA MET A 156 2.84 3.90 -4.66
C MET A 156 1.46 3.69 -4.04
N ALA A 157 0.72 4.77 -3.79
CA ALA A 157 -0.66 4.68 -3.31
C ALA A 157 -1.57 3.89 -4.28
N LYS A 158 -1.45 4.14 -5.59
CA LYS A 158 -2.17 3.38 -6.63
C LYS A 158 -1.79 1.90 -6.63
N ALA A 159 -0.50 1.59 -6.48
CA ALA A 159 -0.02 0.21 -6.43
C ALA A 159 -0.60 -0.53 -5.21
N ILE A 160 -0.65 0.11 -4.04
CA ILE A 160 -1.24 -0.45 -2.81
C ILE A 160 -2.73 -0.75 -3.00
N VAL A 161 -3.51 0.22 -3.50
CA VAL A 161 -4.93 0.04 -3.81
C VAL A 161 -5.14 -1.12 -4.77
N ARG A 162 -4.28 -1.22 -5.81
CA ARG A 162 -4.33 -2.34 -6.75
C ARG A 162 -3.99 -3.67 -6.07
N ALA A 163 -3.03 -3.71 -5.15
CA ALA A 163 -2.67 -4.94 -4.43
C ALA A 163 -3.86 -5.53 -3.65
N ALA A 164 -4.67 -4.66 -3.05
CA ALA A 164 -5.85 -5.07 -2.29
C ALA A 164 -7.04 -5.46 -3.18
N THR A 165 -7.35 -4.63 -4.18
CA THR A 165 -8.52 -4.84 -5.06
C THR A 165 -8.30 -5.95 -6.10
N GLN A 166 -7.04 -6.21 -6.47
CA GLN A 166 -6.69 -7.26 -7.43
C GLN A 166 -6.32 -8.60 -6.77
N ALA A 167 -6.36 -8.68 -5.44
CA ALA A 167 -6.16 -9.94 -4.73
C ALA A 167 -7.28 -10.93 -5.03
N THR A 168 -6.96 -12.22 -4.94
CA THR A 168 -7.92 -13.33 -4.94
C THR A 168 -7.89 -13.95 -3.55
N GLY A 169 -9.06 -14.16 -2.94
CA GLY A 169 -9.16 -14.71 -1.60
C GLY A 169 -8.48 -16.07 -1.46
N ILE A 170 -8.09 -16.40 -0.23
CA ILE A 170 -7.59 -17.73 0.16
C ILE A 170 -8.39 -18.21 1.39
N ALA A 171 -8.26 -19.47 1.76
CA ALA A 171 -8.95 -20.01 2.93
C ALA A 171 -8.72 -19.12 4.18
N GLY A 172 -9.81 -18.65 4.79
CA GLY A 172 -9.80 -17.77 5.97
C GLY A 172 -9.64 -16.27 5.68
N TYR A 173 -9.18 -15.87 4.49
CA TYR A 173 -8.92 -14.48 4.14
C TYR A 173 -9.62 -14.12 2.81
N PRO A 174 -10.84 -13.54 2.85
CA PRO A 174 -11.52 -13.06 1.65
C PRO A 174 -10.78 -11.85 1.06
N ALA A 175 -10.83 -11.69 -0.26
CA ALA A 175 -10.37 -10.48 -0.95
C ALA A 175 -11.50 -9.44 -1.04
N ALA A 176 -11.14 -8.20 -1.39
CA ALA A 176 -12.12 -7.11 -1.54
C ALA A 176 -13.27 -7.47 -2.49
N ARG A 177 -12.96 -8.11 -3.62
CA ARG A 177 -13.93 -8.55 -4.63
C ARG A 177 -14.93 -9.60 -4.13
N ASP A 178 -14.60 -10.31 -3.04
CA ASP A 178 -15.46 -11.38 -2.51
C ASP A 178 -16.57 -10.81 -1.61
N LEU A 179 -16.44 -9.56 -1.16
CA LEU A 179 -17.47 -8.87 -0.35
C LEU A 179 -18.49 -8.12 -1.23
N ASP A 180 -18.05 -7.61 -2.38
CA ASP A 180 -18.92 -6.89 -3.34
C ASP A 180 -19.92 -7.81 -4.07
N SER A 181 -19.68 -9.14 -4.08
CA SER A 181 -20.52 -10.13 -4.78
C SER A 181 -21.78 -10.57 -4.02
N THR A 182 -22.12 -9.93 -2.91
CA THR A 182 -23.24 -10.32 -2.03
C THR A 182 -24.53 -9.50 -2.21
N HIS A 183 -24.70 -8.83 -3.35
CA HIS A 183 -25.92 -8.10 -3.71
C HIS A 183 -26.59 -8.66 -4.96
#